data_AF-A0A6C1PJY4-F1
#
_entry.id   AF-A0A6C1PJY4-F1
#
_cell.length_a   1.000
_cell.length_b   1.000
_cell.length_c   1.000
_cell.angle_alpha   90.00
_cell.angle_beta   90.00
_cell.angle_gamma   90.00
#
_symmetry.space_group_name_H-M   'P 1'
#
loop_
_entity.id
_entity.type
_entity.pdbx_description
1 polymer ?
#
loop_
_entity_poly.entity_id
_entity_poly.type
_entity_poly.pdbx_seq_one_letter_code
_entity_poly.pdbx_strand_id
1 'polypeptide(L)'
;GREVGHSAAEYLWSICRGIDPGLYGQGQSHSISGERTFERDTTDRDALDTTLAEIAESCVHRLIDEGGSSRTVTAKIRLSDFTTNTLRSTIDHDVATTTELLTTARELVYRKWDGRTPIRLIGCGLANVSPRATAVQSDLFDPALERRRRVEEVVHRLAGEGKPVTTARLIRPGPPTDPEAKSHRGSA
;
A
#
# COMPACT_ATOMS: atom_id res chain seq x y z
N GLY A 1 16.48 35.55 -10.40
CA GLY A 1 16.24 34.13 -10.05
C GLY A 1 14.86 33.94 -9.48
N ARG A 2 13.83 33.91 -10.34
CA ARG A 2 12.42 33.75 -9.94
C ARG A 2 11.78 32.52 -10.64
N GLU A 3 12.59 31.51 -10.92
CA GLU A 3 12.17 30.30 -11.65
C GLU A 3 12.28 29.03 -10.79
N VAL A 4 13.12 29.05 -9.76
CA VAL A 4 13.22 28.00 -8.74
C VAL A 4 12.72 28.59 -7.42
N GLY A 5 11.76 27.92 -6.77
CA GLY A 5 11.13 28.40 -5.54
C GLY A 5 12.14 28.77 -4.44
N HIS A 6 11.71 29.60 -3.47
CA HIS A 6 12.58 30.24 -2.48
C HIS A 6 13.58 29.28 -1.79
N SER A 7 13.11 28.12 -1.33
CA SER A 7 13.96 27.11 -0.67
C SER A 7 15.01 26.49 -1.59
N ALA A 8 14.69 26.30 -2.88
CA ALA A 8 15.65 25.79 -3.86
C ALA A 8 16.71 26.86 -4.20
N ALA A 9 16.31 28.13 -4.25
CA ALA A 9 17.23 29.24 -4.47
C ALA A 9 18.21 29.42 -3.30
N GLU A 10 17.73 29.35 -2.05
CA GLU A 10 18.57 29.41 -0.84
C GLU A 10 19.52 28.22 -0.74
N TYR A 11 19.03 27.01 -1.05
CA TYR A 11 19.87 25.81 -1.11
C TYR A 11 20.99 25.96 -2.14
N LEU A 12 20.65 26.33 -3.38
CA LEU A 12 21.61 26.54 -4.47
C LEU A 12 22.62 27.65 -4.14
N TRP A 13 22.16 28.75 -3.53
CA TRP A 13 23.03 29.84 -3.11
C TRP A 13 24.05 29.38 -2.06
N SER A 14 23.63 28.54 -1.12
CA SER A 14 24.48 27.99 -0.05
C SER A 14 25.55 27.07 -0.62
N ILE A 15 25.17 26.08 -1.45
CA ILE A 15 26.13 25.11 -2.00
C ILE A 15 27.12 25.75 -3.00
N CYS A 16 26.69 26.74 -3.80
CA CYS A 16 27.58 27.47 -4.71
C CYS A 16 28.64 28.30 -3.97
N ARG A 17 28.45 28.55 -2.67
CA ARG A 17 29.38 29.27 -1.80
C ARG A 17 30.13 28.35 -0.84
N GLY A 18 30.03 27.03 -1.02
CA GLY A 18 30.66 26.04 -0.13
C GLY A 18 30.07 26.02 1.27
N ILE A 19 28.86 26.56 1.46
CA ILE A 19 28.10 26.49 2.71
C ILE A 19 27.26 25.22 2.64
N ASP A 20 27.65 24.20 3.41
CA ASP A 20 26.88 22.97 3.56
C ASP A 20 25.67 23.23 4.48
N PRO A 21 24.42 23.12 4.01
CA PRO A 21 23.23 23.36 4.82
C PRO A 21 22.93 22.24 5.82
N GLY A 22 23.72 21.17 5.88
CA GLY A 22 23.65 20.17 6.96
C GLY A 22 22.41 19.27 6.89
N LEU A 23 22.11 18.70 5.73
CA LEU A 23 20.96 17.78 5.52
C LEU A 23 21.15 16.38 6.15
N TYR A 24 22.12 16.18 7.02
CA TYR A 24 22.52 14.86 7.56
C TYR A 24 21.72 14.46 8.82
N GLY A 25 20.39 14.51 8.73
CA GLY A 25 19.51 13.91 9.75
C GLY A 25 18.97 12.57 9.27
N GLN A 26 18.95 11.55 10.13
CA GLN A 26 18.11 10.36 9.92
C GLN A 26 16.65 10.78 10.15
N GLY A 27 16.01 11.34 9.12
CA GLY A 27 14.60 11.72 9.19
C GLY A 27 13.72 10.49 9.32
N GLN A 28 12.79 10.49 10.27
CA GLN A 28 11.75 9.46 10.32
C GLN A 28 10.94 9.52 9.02
N SER A 29 10.74 8.37 8.36
CA SER A 29 9.90 8.34 7.16
C SER A 29 8.46 8.71 7.52
N HIS A 30 7.93 9.76 6.89
CA HIS A 30 6.53 10.18 7.06
C HIS A 30 5.56 9.41 6.16
N SER A 31 6.03 8.38 5.45
CA SER A 31 5.17 7.54 4.59
C SER A 31 5.67 6.11 4.48
N ILE A 32 4.72 5.20 4.25
CA ILE A 32 4.94 3.78 3.92
C ILE A 32 4.12 3.49 2.67
N SER A 33 4.75 3.10 1.57
CA SER A 33 4.04 2.83 0.31
C SER A 33 4.77 1.80 -0.53
N GLY A 34 4.02 1.07 -1.35
CA GLY A 34 4.55 0.23 -2.41
C GLY A 34 3.88 0.50 -3.75
N GLU A 35 4.54 0.13 -4.83
CA GLU A 35 4.02 0.23 -6.19
C GLU A 35 4.56 -0.91 -7.05
N ARG A 36 3.83 -1.22 -8.12
CA ARG A 36 4.22 -2.24 -9.08
C ARG A 36 3.97 -1.78 -10.49
N THR A 37 4.98 -1.93 -11.34
CA THR A 37 4.86 -1.75 -12.79
C THR A 37 4.51 -3.11 -13.41
N PHE A 38 3.49 -3.14 -14.25
CA PHE A 38 3.10 -4.34 -14.99
C PHE A 38 3.98 -4.55 -16.21
N GLU A 39 4.23 -5.82 -16.57
CA GLU A 39 4.98 -6.17 -17.79
C GLU A 39 4.25 -5.75 -19.06
N ARG A 40 2.92 -5.83 -19.04
CA ARG A 40 2.02 -5.30 -20.07
C ARG A 40 0.98 -4.43 -19.40
N ASP A 41 0.75 -3.24 -19.96
CA ASP A 41 -0.28 -2.33 -19.48
C ASP A 41 -1.64 -3.05 -19.51
N THR A 42 -2.44 -2.91 -18.46
CA THR A 42 -3.63 -3.76 -18.24
C THR A 42 -4.87 -2.97 -17.85
N THR A 43 -6.04 -3.42 -18.33
CA THR A 43 -7.36 -3.00 -17.84
C THR A 43 -8.04 -4.08 -16.99
N ASP A 44 -7.33 -5.18 -16.72
CA ASP A 44 -7.84 -6.30 -15.93
C ASP A 44 -7.97 -5.89 -14.45
N ARG A 45 -9.21 -5.75 -14.00
CA ARG A 45 -9.53 -5.35 -12.63
C ARG A 45 -9.07 -6.38 -11.61
N ASP A 46 -9.09 -7.67 -11.94
CA ASP A 46 -8.70 -8.71 -10.99
C ASP A 46 -7.18 -8.70 -10.77
N ALA A 47 -6.41 -8.51 -11.84
CA ALA A 47 -4.96 -8.31 -11.74
C ALA A 47 -4.60 -7.05 -10.93
N LEU A 48 -5.30 -5.94 -11.17
CA LEU A 48 -5.11 -4.68 -10.43
C LEU A 48 -5.47 -4.83 -8.95
N ASP A 49 -6.62 -5.45 -8.66
CA ASP A 49 -7.10 -5.67 -7.31
C ASP A 49 -6.21 -6.63 -6.50
N THR A 50 -5.67 -7.66 -7.15
CA THR A 50 -4.73 -8.61 -6.53
C THR A 50 -3.42 -7.90 -6.21
N THR A 51 -2.89 -7.13 -7.16
CA THR A 51 -1.67 -6.35 -6.97
C THR A 51 -1.80 -5.33 -5.83
N LEU A 52 -2.93 -4.61 -5.79
CA LEU A 52 -3.23 -3.68 -4.69
C LEU A 52 -3.32 -4.40 -3.34
N ALA A 53 -3.90 -5.60 -3.28
CA ALA A 53 -4.03 -6.36 -2.04
C ALA A 53 -2.65 -6.75 -1.48
N GLU A 54 -1.76 -7.25 -2.33
CA GLU A 54 -0.39 -7.61 -1.94
C GLU A 54 0.41 -6.38 -1.45
N ILE A 55 0.26 -5.24 -2.11
CA ILE A 55 0.93 -3.99 -1.70
C ILE A 55 0.35 -3.49 -0.38
N ALA A 56 -0.97 -3.53 -0.21
CA ALA A 56 -1.63 -3.08 1.02
C ALA A 56 -1.19 -3.91 2.22
N GLU A 57 -1.12 -5.25 2.07
CA GLU A 57 -0.63 -6.16 3.10
C GLU A 57 0.81 -5.81 3.50
N SER A 58 1.71 -5.66 2.52
CA SER A 58 3.09 -5.26 2.78
C SER A 58 3.20 -3.91 3.51
N CYS A 59 2.37 -2.93 3.15
CA CYS A 59 2.37 -1.62 3.80
C CYS A 59 1.88 -1.69 5.25
N VAL A 60 0.82 -2.45 5.53
CA VAL A 60 0.27 -2.58 6.88
C VAL A 60 1.21 -3.39 7.77
N HIS A 61 1.81 -4.46 7.25
CA HIS A 61 2.84 -5.22 7.98
C HIS A 61 4.00 -4.31 8.39
N ARG A 62 4.51 -3.50 7.45
CA ARG A 62 5.58 -2.54 7.75
C ARG A 62 5.15 -1.48 8.76
N LEU A 63 3.90 -1.00 8.70
CA LEU A 63 3.37 -0.06 9.70
C LEU A 63 3.36 -0.68 11.10
N ILE A 64 2.98 -1.96 11.21
CA ILE A 64 2.97 -2.72 12.47
C ILE A 64 4.41 -2.88 12.99
N ASP A 65 5.34 -3.31 12.14
CA ASP A 65 6.75 -3.50 12.49
C ASP A 65 7.40 -2.19 12.97
N GLU A 66 7.07 -1.06 12.34
CA GLU A 66 7.57 0.27 12.71
C GLU A 66 6.83 0.89 13.91
N GLY A 67 5.80 0.23 14.45
CA GLY A 67 4.98 0.78 15.55
C GLY A 67 4.27 2.08 15.17
N GLY A 68 3.94 2.26 13.88
CA GLY A 68 3.39 3.49 13.33
C GLY A 68 1.87 3.58 13.43
N SER A 69 1.37 4.79 13.15
CA SER A 69 -0.03 5.04 12.83
C SER A 69 -0.16 6.07 11.72
N SER A 70 -1.26 5.98 10.97
CA SER A 70 -1.61 6.95 9.92
C SER A 70 -3.12 6.92 9.68
N ARG A 71 -3.66 8.08 9.28
CA ARG A 71 -5.06 8.24 8.84
C ARG A 71 -5.17 8.51 7.35
N THR A 72 -4.04 8.69 6.66
CA THR A 72 -4.01 9.17 5.28
C THR A 72 -3.62 8.02 4.36
N VAL A 73 -4.61 7.49 3.64
CA VAL A 73 -4.40 6.51 2.56
C VAL A 73 -4.01 7.24 1.28
N THR A 74 -3.06 6.66 0.55
CA THR A 74 -2.63 7.12 -0.77
C THR A 74 -2.81 6.01 -1.79
N ALA A 75 -3.10 6.40 -3.03
CA ALA A 75 -3.12 5.52 -4.18
C ALA A 75 -2.43 6.21 -5.37
N LYS A 76 -1.74 5.43 -6.18
CA LYS A 76 -1.06 5.91 -7.39
C LYS A 76 -1.43 5.02 -8.56
N ILE A 77 -1.74 5.64 -9.70
CA ILE A 77 -1.82 4.96 -10.99
C ILE A 77 -1.01 5.71 -12.03
N ARG A 78 -0.33 4.97 -12.90
CA ARG A 78 0.23 5.50 -14.15
C ARG A 78 -0.42 4.79 -15.31
N LEU A 79 -0.97 5.56 -16.23
CA LEU A 79 -1.65 5.07 -17.42
C LEU A 79 -0.63 4.76 -18.53
N SER A 80 -1.07 4.08 -19.59
CA SER A 80 -0.25 3.71 -20.75
C SER A 80 0.29 4.90 -21.55
N ASP A 81 -0.37 6.06 -21.44
CA ASP A 81 0.10 7.35 -21.98
C ASP A 81 1.12 8.06 -21.07
N PHE A 82 1.58 7.38 -20.01
CA PHE A 82 2.47 7.89 -18.97
C PHE A 82 1.88 8.97 -18.06
N THR A 83 0.59 9.30 -18.19
CA THR A 83 -0.11 10.17 -17.25
C THR A 83 -0.14 9.54 -15.86
N THR A 84 0.39 10.25 -14.87
CA THR A 84 0.44 9.79 -13.47
C THR A 84 -0.59 10.51 -12.63
N ASN A 85 -1.39 9.75 -11.90
CA ASN A 85 -2.35 10.26 -10.93
C ASN A 85 -1.97 9.76 -9.54
N THR A 86 -1.78 10.68 -8.60
CA THR A 86 -1.60 10.39 -7.18
C THR A 86 -2.80 10.94 -6.42
N LEU A 87 -3.41 10.09 -5.61
CA LEU A 87 -4.67 10.33 -4.92
C LEU A 87 -4.45 10.08 -3.43
N ARG A 88 -5.19 10.81 -2.59
CA ARG A 88 -5.14 10.60 -1.14
C ARG A 88 -6.51 10.83 -0.51
N SER A 89 -6.77 10.12 0.59
CA SER A 89 -7.92 10.33 1.45
C SER A 89 -7.44 10.28 2.90
N THR A 90 -7.88 11.22 3.73
CA THR A 90 -7.68 11.18 5.18
C THR A 90 -9.00 10.81 5.83
N ILE A 91 -9.00 9.73 6.61
CA ILE A 91 -10.13 9.28 7.41
C ILE A 91 -10.03 9.82 8.85
N ASP A 92 -11.12 9.73 9.61
CA ASP A 92 -11.23 10.28 10.96
C ASP A 92 -10.53 9.44 12.04
N HIS A 93 -10.18 8.20 11.72
CA HIS A 93 -9.47 7.26 12.58
C HIS A 93 -8.20 6.70 11.93
N ASP A 94 -7.37 6.03 12.71
CA ASP A 94 -6.16 5.39 12.20
C ASP A 94 -6.52 4.16 11.35
N VAL A 95 -5.84 3.99 10.22
CA VAL A 95 -5.98 2.80 9.39
C VAL A 95 -5.44 1.59 10.18
N ALA A 96 -6.31 0.63 10.46
CA ALA A 96 -6.02 -0.47 11.38
C ALA A 96 -5.79 -1.82 10.70
N THR A 97 -6.22 -1.99 9.45
CA THR A 97 -6.20 -3.30 8.77
C THR A 97 -5.81 -3.20 7.30
N THR A 98 -5.26 -4.29 6.75
CA THR A 98 -5.01 -4.44 5.30
C THR A 98 -6.28 -4.22 4.48
N THR A 99 -7.41 -4.73 4.96
CA THR A 99 -8.70 -4.61 4.27
C THR A 99 -9.16 -3.15 4.15
N GLU A 100 -8.95 -2.36 5.19
CA GLU A 100 -9.29 -0.94 5.21
C GLU A 100 -8.41 -0.13 4.24
N LEU A 101 -7.08 -0.31 4.30
CA LEU A 101 -6.16 0.31 3.35
C LEU A 101 -6.53 -0.06 1.90
N LEU A 102 -6.77 -1.34 1.65
CA LEU A 102 -7.13 -1.86 0.34
C LEU A 102 -8.44 -1.29 -0.18
N THR A 103 -9.47 -1.23 0.66
CA THR A 103 -10.80 -0.71 0.29
C THR A 103 -10.71 0.76 -0.07
N THR A 104 -10.09 1.58 0.77
CA THR A 104 -9.92 3.02 0.49
C THR A 104 -9.03 3.26 -0.74
N ALA A 105 -7.94 2.50 -0.91
CA ALA A 105 -7.09 2.64 -2.09
C ALA A 105 -7.84 2.28 -3.39
N ARG A 106 -8.63 1.20 -3.38
CA ARG A 106 -9.49 0.81 -4.52
C ARG A 106 -10.49 1.91 -4.87
N GLU A 107 -11.18 2.46 -3.87
CA GLU A 107 -12.12 3.56 -4.10
C GLU A 107 -11.45 4.77 -4.75
N LEU A 108 -10.25 5.13 -4.30
CA LEU A 108 -9.49 6.22 -4.91
C LEU A 108 -9.16 5.90 -6.38
N VAL A 109 -8.59 4.73 -6.65
CA VAL A 109 -8.22 4.30 -8.01
C VAL A 109 -9.42 4.31 -8.94
N TYR A 110 -10.51 3.63 -8.57
CA TYR A 110 -11.68 3.47 -9.43
C TYR A 110 -12.53 4.73 -9.56
N ARG A 111 -12.41 5.68 -8.64
CA ARG A 111 -13.00 7.02 -8.81
C ARG A 111 -12.27 7.83 -9.87
N LYS A 112 -10.96 7.65 -10.02
CA LYS A 112 -10.13 8.43 -10.95
C LYS A 112 -10.00 7.76 -12.32
N TRP A 113 -9.96 6.44 -12.36
CA TRP A 113 -9.71 5.67 -13.57
C TRP A 113 -10.98 5.52 -14.41
N ASP A 114 -10.86 5.69 -15.72
CA ASP A 114 -11.97 5.57 -16.68
C ASP A 114 -12.38 4.11 -16.98
N GLY A 115 -11.59 3.14 -16.49
CA GLY A 115 -11.80 1.71 -16.73
C GLY A 115 -11.49 1.24 -18.15
N ARG A 116 -10.95 2.11 -19.01
CA ARG A 116 -10.69 1.85 -20.44
C ARG A 116 -9.22 2.04 -20.80
N THR A 117 -8.58 3.07 -20.24
CA THR A 117 -7.18 3.35 -20.49
C THR A 117 -6.31 2.36 -19.71
N PRO A 118 -5.44 1.57 -20.34
CA PRO A 118 -4.62 0.59 -19.63
C PRO A 118 -3.73 1.23 -18.55
N ILE A 119 -3.60 0.55 -17.41
CA ILE A 119 -2.74 0.94 -16.30
C ILE A 119 -1.39 0.23 -16.47
N ARG A 120 -0.31 1.01 -16.43
CA ARG A 120 1.09 0.56 -16.46
C ARG A 120 1.66 0.32 -15.06
N LEU A 121 1.26 1.13 -14.09
CA LEU A 121 1.72 1.03 -12.70
C LEU A 121 0.57 1.32 -11.75
N ILE A 122 0.50 0.54 -10.68
CA ILE A 122 -0.43 0.78 -9.56
C ILE A 122 0.31 0.70 -8.23
N GLY A 123 -0.10 1.52 -7.26
CA GLY A 123 0.47 1.52 -5.92
C GLY A 123 -0.49 2.09 -4.89
N CYS A 124 -0.22 1.78 -3.62
CA CYS A 124 -0.93 2.34 -2.49
C CYS A 124 0.00 2.45 -1.27
N GLY A 125 -0.47 3.15 -0.25
CA GLY A 125 0.28 3.31 0.99
C GLY A 125 -0.36 4.28 1.96
N LEU A 126 0.39 4.60 3.01
CA LEU A 126 0.05 5.48 4.10
C LEU A 126 0.98 6.68 4.10
N ALA A 127 0.42 7.88 4.25
CA ALA A 127 1.15 9.13 4.41
C ALA A 127 0.91 9.72 5.80
N ASN A 128 1.70 10.71 6.19
CA ASN A 128 1.65 11.30 7.54
C ASN A 128 1.81 10.22 8.63
N VAL A 129 2.69 9.25 8.39
CA VAL A 129 3.00 8.21 9.36
C VAL A 129 3.70 8.86 10.56
N SER A 130 3.20 8.56 11.75
CA SER A 130 3.74 9.01 13.03
C SER A 130 3.92 7.82 13.97
N PRO A 131 4.81 7.91 14.98
CA PRO A 131 4.81 6.95 16.07
C PRO A 131 3.42 6.81 16.68
N ARG A 132 2.99 5.58 16.97
CA ARG A 132 1.74 5.34 17.69
C ARG A 132 1.83 6.01 19.05
N ALA A 133 0.84 6.82 19.40
CA ALA A 133 0.76 7.40 20.74
C ALA A 133 0.59 6.27 21.78
N THR A 134 1.56 6.14 22.69
CA THR A 134 1.46 5.21 23.82
C THR A 134 0.38 5.73 24.76
N ALA A 135 -0.59 4.88 25.11
CA ALA A 135 -1.78 5.23 25.87
C ALA A 135 -1.46 5.97 27.18
N VAL A 136 -1.65 7.29 27.20
CA VAL A 136 -1.83 8.07 28.44
C VAL A 136 -3.27 8.58 28.57
N GLN A 137 -4.11 8.38 27.54
CA GLN A 137 -5.50 8.82 27.54
C GLN A 137 -6.44 7.71 27.01
N SER A 138 -6.55 6.64 27.78
CA SER A 138 -7.34 5.43 27.46
C SER A 138 -8.86 5.65 27.36
N ASP A 139 -9.35 6.85 27.67
CA ASP A 139 -10.80 7.15 27.73
C ASP A 139 -11.37 7.73 26.41
N LEU A 140 -10.54 7.97 25.39
CA LEU A 140 -10.95 8.61 24.13
C LEU A 140 -10.90 7.68 22.90
N PHE A 141 -10.65 6.38 23.07
CA PHE A 141 -10.43 5.46 21.94
C PHE A 141 -11.63 4.56 21.65
N ASP A 142 -11.90 4.36 20.36
CA ASP A 142 -12.92 3.43 19.84
C ASP A 142 -12.50 1.96 20.11
N PRO A 143 -13.23 1.21 20.97
CA PRO A 143 -12.92 -0.18 21.28
C PRO A 143 -12.99 -1.12 20.06
N ALA A 144 -13.81 -0.79 19.06
CA ALA A 144 -13.94 -1.59 17.85
C ALA A 144 -12.68 -1.46 16.97
N LEU A 145 -12.11 -0.26 16.89
CA LEU A 145 -10.85 -0.01 16.18
C LEU A 145 -9.70 -0.83 16.79
N GLU A 146 -9.55 -0.77 18.12
CA GLU A 146 -8.48 -1.50 18.82
C GLU A 146 -8.64 -3.02 18.64
N ARG A 147 -9.88 -3.53 18.64
CA ARG A 147 -10.13 -4.94 18.34
C ARG A 147 -9.70 -5.32 16.93
N ARG A 148 -10.08 -4.53 15.92
CA ARG A 148 -9.68 -4.76 14.51
C ARG A 148 -8.16 -4.79 14.37
N ARG A 149 -7.49 -3.81 14.97
CA ARG A 149 -6.03 -3.70 14.97
C ARG A 149 -5.35 -4.90 15.62
N ARG A 150 -5.81 -5.31 16.82
CA ARG A 150 -5.27 -6.49 17.50
C ARG A 150 -5.42 -7.77 16.67
N VAL A 151 -6.54 -7.91 15.96
CA VAL A 151 -6.72 -9.03 15.02
C VAL A 151 -5.67 -8.97 13.90
N GLU A 152 -5.46 -7.80 13.30
CA GLU A 152 -4.45 -7.61 12.25
C GLU A 152 -3.03 -7.93 12.76
N GLU A 153 -2.66 -7.46 13.96
CA GLU A 153 -1.36 -7.76 14.57
C GLU A 153 -1.16 -9.27 14.80
N VAL A 154 -2.21 -9.99 15.19
CA VAL A 154 -2.17 -11.45 15.33
C VAL A 154 -2.01 -12.13 13.97
N VAL A 155 -2.74 -11.67 12.95
CA VAL A 155 -2.64 -12.17 11.57
C VAL A 155 -1.21 -11.98 11.05
N HIS A 156 -0.65 -10.78 11.19
CA HIS A 156 0.71 -10.46 10.79
C HIS A 156 1.75 -11.35 11.48
N ARG A 157 1.63 -11.55 12.80
CA ARG A 157 2.52 -12.45 13.56
C ARG A 157 2.47 -13.89 13.03
N LEU A 158 1.28 -14.42 12.75
CA LEU A 158 1.11 -15.78 12.23
C LEU A 158 1.71 -15.93 10.83
N ALA A 159 1.59 -14.92 9.98
CA ALA A 159 2.22 -14.91 8.66
C ALA A 159 3.76 -14.97 8.75
N GLY A 160 4.35 -14.29 9.73
CA GLY A 160 5.80 -14.36 10.01
C GLY A 160 6.30 -15.74 10.47
N GLU A 161 5.43 -16.56 11.08
CA GLU A 161 5.74 -17.94 11.50
C GLU A 161 5.62 -18.97 10.35
N GLY A 162 5.34 -18.54 9.12
CA GLY A 162 5.16 -19.43 7.97
C GLY A 162 3.86 -20.24 7.99
N LYS A 163 2.92 -19.89 8.88
CA LYS A 163 1.57 -20.45 8.86
C LYS A 163 0.77 -19.70 7.78
N PRO A 164 0.11 -20.40 6.84
CA PRO A 164 -0.65 -19.74 5.79
C PRO A 164 -1.86 -19.04 6.41
N VAL A 165 -1.72 -17.74 6.68
CA VAL A 165 -2.81 -16.84 7.00
C VAL A 165 -2.80 -15.79 5.90
N THR A 166 -3.67 -15.97 4.92
CA THR A 166 -3.79 -15.04 3.80
C THR A 166 -5.25 -14.67 3.66
N THR A 167 -5.53 -13.38 3.48
CA THR A 167 -6.89 -12.86 3.27
C THR A 167 -7.56 -13.65 2.14
N ALA A 168 -8.82 -14.08 2.33
CA ALA A 168 -9.52 -15.05 1.46
C ALA A 168 -9.53 -14.73 -0.05
N ARG A 169 -9.28 -13.47 -0.45
CA ARG A 169 -9.17 -13.05 -1.85
C ARG A 169 -7.83 -13.42 -2.53
N LEU A 170 -6.80 -13.79 -1.76
CA LEU A 170 -5.47 -14.15 -2.26
C LEU A 170 -5.27 -15.66 -2.48
N ILE A 171 -6.30 -16.48 -2.24
CA ILE A 171 -6.27 -17.89 -2.62
C ILE A 171 -6.36 -17.96 -4.14
N ARG A 172 -5.24 -18.23 -4.81
CA ARG A 172 -5.26 -18.63 -6.22
C ARG A 172 -6.11 -19.92 -6.31
N PRO A 173 -7.17 -19.97 -7.12
CA PRO A 173 -7.78 -21.24 -7.42
C PRO A 173 -6.71 -22.10 -8.11
N GLY A 174 -6.44 -23.29 -7.57
CA GLY A 174 -5.59 -24.27 -8.23
C GLY A 174 -6.15 -24.59 -9.62
N PRO A 175 -5.30 -25.04 -10.56
CA PRO A 175 -5.78 -25.46 -11.88
C PRO A 175 -6.88 -26.52 -11.69
N PRO A 176 -7.98 -26.46 -12.47
CA PRO A 176 -9.02 -27.47 -12.40
C PRO A 176 -8.39 -28.83 -12.67
N THR A 177 -8.46 -29.71 -11.69
CA THR A 177 -8.13 -31.13 -11.88
C THR A 177 -9.21 -31.72 -12.76
N ASP A 178 -8.87 -31.94 -14.03
CA ASP A 178 -9.72 -32.64 -14.99
C ASP A 178 -10.00 -34.07 -14.49
N PRO A 179 -11.27 -34.47 -14.26
CA PRO A 179 -11.60 -35.82 -13.82
C PRO A 179 -11.42 -36.91 -14.89
N GLU A 180 -11.10 -36.59 -16.15
CA GLU A 180 -11.19 -37.57 -17.25
C GLU A 180 -9.88 -38.27 -17.64
N ALA A 181 -8.79 -38.13 -16.89
CA ALA A 181 -7.53 -38.85 -17.19
C ALA A 181 -7.44 -40.26 -16.54
N LYS A 182 -8.49 -41.09 -16.62
CA LYS A 182 -8.38 -42.55 -16.35
C LYS A 182 -9.30 -43.38 -17.26
N SER A 183 -8.93 -43.48 -18.52
CA SER A 183 -9.30 -44.62 -19.36
C SER A 183 -8.26 -44.80 -20.45
N HIS A 184 -7.44 -45.86 -20.33
CA HIS A 184 -6.86 -46.67 -21.42
C HIS A 184 -5.49 -47.24 -21.05
N ARG A 185 -5.52 -48.49 -20.56
CA ARG A 185 -4.53 -49.58 -20.69
C ARG A 185 -5.09 -50.73 -19.85
N GLY A 186 -5.42 -51.92 -20.32
CA GLY A 186 -5.33 -52.59 -21.61
C GLY A 186 -5.64 -54.05 -21.30
N SER A 187 -6.57 -54.65 -22.04
CA SER A 187 -6.88 -56.07 -22.00
C SER A 187 -5.81 -56.86 -22.78
N ALA A 188 -5.14 -57.79 -22.10
CA ALA A 188 -4.66 -59.09 -22.60
C ALA A 188 -4.14 -59.90 -21.41
#